data_AF-A0A933RBD8-F1
#
_entry.id   AF-A0A933RBD8-F1
#
_cell.length_a   1.000
_cell.length_b   1.000
_cell.length_c   1.000
_cell.angle_alpha   90.00
_cell.angle_beta   90.00
_cell.angle_gamma   90.00
#
_symmetry.space_group_name_H-M   'P 1'
#
loop_
_entity.id
_entity.type
_entity.pdbx_description
1 polymer ?
#
loop_
_entity_poly.entity_id
_entity_poly.type
_entity_poly.pdbx_seq_one_letter_code
_entity_poly.pdbx_strand_id
1 'polypeptide(L)'
;MTGIPRRVFLQGAAATVGGAFVSGALHTLVAEAAGAHPHPRPPLGPVPDQRDGIVRLHLPPGFSYRSFHDTDVDLTTTPPVTLPDGTVLPGRHDGMGAFPVRTGRSRQHKVWLIRNHEVNGPGTPFGPNPAGPEDVPYDSSTQGGTTTTLVTTRGEV
;
A
#
# COMPACT_ATOMS: atom_id res chain seq x y z
N MET A 1 2.87 13.12 30.90
CA MET A 1 4.34 13.20 30.76
C MET A 1 4.64 13.41 29.28
N THR A 2 4.98 14.63 28.87
CA THR A 2 5.30 14.96 27.47
C THR A 2 6.71 14.44 27.15
N GLY A 3 6.80 13.37 26.36
CA GLY A 3 8.08 12.79 25.95
C GLY A 3 8.88 13.76 25.08
N ILE A 4 10.20 13.79 25.27
CA ILE A 4 11.10 14.58 24.43
C ILE A 4 11.00 14.05 22.99
N PRO A 5 10.77 14.92 21.98
CA PRO A 5 10.73 14.50 20.59
C PRO A 5 12.05 13.84 20.19
N ARG A 6 11.99 12.66 19.55
CA ARG A 6 13.18 11.90 19.12
C ARG A 6 14.19 12.75 18.34
N ARG A 7 13.69 13.69 17.52
CA ARG A 7 14.52 14.64 16.77
C ARG A 7 15.30 15.59 17.68
N VAL A 8 14.67 16.13 18.71
CA VAL A 8 15.30 17.04 19.68
C VAL A 8 16.32 16.28 20.54
N PHE A 9 15.99 15.04 20.93
CA PHE A 9 16.93 14.17 21.63
C PHE A 9 18.17 13.83 20.79
N LEU A 10 18.00 13.47 19.52
CA LEU A 10 19.11 13.15 18.61
C LEU A 10 19.95 14.39 18.27
N GLN A 11 19.32 15.54 18.07
CA GLN A 11 20.01 16.82 17.87
C GLN A 11 20.82 17.22 19.12
N GLY A 12 20.26 17.01 20.32
CA GLY A 12 20.95 17.26 21.59
C GLY A 12 22.10 16.29 21.88
N ALA A 13 21.98 15.02 21.47
CA ALA A 13 23.04 14.03 21.57
C ALA A 13 24.22 14.36 20.64
N ALA A 14 23.95 14.78 19.39
CA ALA A 14 25.00 15.20 18.45
C ALA A 14 25.78 16.44 18.95
N ALA A 15 25.14 17.33 19.72
CA ALA A 15 25.78 18.53 20.27
C ALA A 15 26.62 18.26 21.53
N THR A 16 26.41 17.14 22.24
CA THR A 16 27.08 16.85 23.52
C THR A 16 28.26 15.86 23.40
N VAL A 17 28.42 15.14 22.28
CA VAL A 17 29.57 14.22 22.05
C VAL A 17 30.81 14.97 21.53
N GLY A 18 31.18 16.06 22.20
CA GLY A 18 32.40 16.81 21.91
C GLY A 18 33.66 16.28 22.59
N GLY A 19 33.68 15.07 23.19
CA GLY A 19 34.81 14.72 24.06
C GLY A 19 35.09 13.25 24.42
N ALA A 20 34.48 12.24 23.80
CA ALA A 20 34.85 10.84 24.09
C ALA A 20 35.05 10.08 22.78
N PHE A 21 36.20 9.40 22.64
CA PHE A 21 36.63 8.61 21.48
C PHE A 21 35.48 7.91 20.74
N VAL A 22 34.92 8.62 19.77
CA VAL A 22 33.89 8.10 18.89
C VAL A 22 34.61 7.32 17.80
N SER A 23 34.27 6.04 17.62
CA SER A 23 34.83 5.24 16.53
C SER A 23 34.60 5.94 15.19
N GLY A 24 35.54 5.81 14.24
CA GLY A 24 35.46 6.50 12.95
C GLY A 24 34.11 6.32 12.23
N ALA A 25 33.46 5.17 12.41
CA ALA A 25 32.14 4.88 11.85
C ALA A 25 31.03 5.82 12.37
N LEU A 26 31.03 6.15 13.66
CA LEU A 26 30.00 7.01 14.24
C LEU A 26 30.30 8.49 13.93
N HIS A 27 31.57 8.86 13.74
CA HIS A 27 31.94 10.15 13.15
C HIS A 27 31.39 10.32 11.72
N THR A 28 31.52 9.29 10.87
CA THR A 28 30.95 9.32 9.51
C THR A 28 29.43 9.44 9.54
N LEU A 29 28.75 8.69 10.42
CA LEU A 29 27.28 8.80 10.55
C LEU A 29 26.84 10.20 10.98
N VAL A 30 27.54 10.82 11.93
CA VAL A 30 27.25 12.19 12.38
C VAL A 30 27.56 13.22 11.29
N ALA A 31 28.67 13.06 10.55
CA ALA A 31 29.03 13.93 9.45
C ALA A 31 28.02 13.84 8.27
N GLU A 32 27.58 12.62 7.91
CA GLU A 32 26.53 12.39 6.92
C GLU A 32 25.19 13.00 7.39
N ALA A 33 24.82 12.83 8.66
CA ALA A 33 23.61 13.44 9.22
C ALA A 33 23.69 14.98 9.27
N ALA A 34 24.86 15.54 9.52
CA ALA A 34 25.10 16.99 9.52
C ALA A 34 25.15 17.57 8.09
N GLY A 35 25.63 16.81 7.12
CA GLY A 35 25.65 17.13 5.69
C GLY A 35 24.34 16.80 4.96
N ALA A 36 23.41 16.11 5.63
CA ALA A 36 22.09 15.80 5.08
C ALA A 36 21.26 17.07 4.93
N HIS A 37 21.34 17.68 3.74
CA HIS A 37 20.44 18.75 3.37
C HIS A 37 19.04 18.18 3.15
N PRO A 38 17.97 18.88 3.57
CA PRO A 38 16.62 18.51 3.16
C PRO A 38 16.58 18.49 1.63
N HIS A 39 16.41 17.31 1.04
CA HIS A 39 16.14 17.25 -0.39
C HIS A 39 14.89 18.07 -0.67
N PRO A 40 14.90 18.98 -1.66
CA PRO A 40 13.71 19.72 -2.05
C PRO A 40 12.63 18.71 -2.40
N ARG A 41 11.62 18.59 -1.53
CA ARG A 41 10.44 17.80 -1.85
C ARG A 41 9.56 18.67 -2.72
N PRO A 42 9.22 18.24 -3.94
CA PRO A 42 8.26 18.99 -4.74
C PRO A 42 6.96 19.14 -3.93
N PRO A 43 6.27 20.28 -4.02
CA PRO A 43 5.01 20.47 -3.32
C PRO A 43 4.02 19.40 -3.77
N LEU A 44 3.33 18.77 -2.82
CA LEU A 44 2.26 17.82 -3.11
C LEU A 44 0.94 18.59 -3.19
N GLY A 45 0.20 18.38 -4.28
CA GLY A 45 -1.12 18.95 -4.48
C GLY A 45 -2.17 17.86 -4.71
N PRO A 46 -3.46 18.15 -4.49
CA PRO A 46 -4.52 17.19 -4.75
C PRO A 46 -4.55 16.83 -6.24
N VAL A 47 -4.55 15.54 -6.55
CA VAL A 47 -4.73 15.04 -7.93
C VAL A 47 -6.04 14.27 -7.99
N PRO A 48 -6.99 14.62 -8.88
CA PRO A 48 -8.20 13.84 -9.09
C PRO A 48 -7.87 12.44 -9.60
N ASP A 49 -8.47 11.41 -9.01
CA ASP A 49 -8.35 10.04 -9.51
C ASP A 49 -8.93 9.92 -10.91
N GLN A 50 -8.20 9.31 -11.83
CA GLN A 50 -8.70 9.07 -13.19
C GLN A 50 -9.92 8.14 -13.25
N ARG A 51 -10.21 7.39 -12.17
CA ARG A 51 -11.36 6.50 -12.07
C ARG A 51 -12.68 7.25 -11.96
N ASP A 52 -12.77 8.20 -11.04
CA ASP A 52 -14.03 8.84 -10.63
C ASP A 52 -13.89 10.34 -10.28
N GLY A 53 -12.69 10.90 -10.39
CA GLY A 53 -12.39 12.30 -10.06
C GLY A 53 -12.24 12.58 -8.56
N ILE A 54 -12.48 11.60 -7.68
CA ILE A 54 -12.34 11.78 -6.23
C ILE A 54 -10.84 11.86 -5.88
N VAL A 55 -10.45 12.87 -5.11
CA VAL A 55 -9.06 13.04 -4.67
C VAL A 55 -8.76 12.07 -3.53
N ARG A 56 -7.83 11.15 -3.77
CA ARG A 56 -7.32 10.14 -2.81
C ARG A 56 -5.84 10.35 -2.50
N LEU A 57 -5.06 10.86 -3.47
CA LEU A 57 -3.63 11.10 -3.32
C LEU A 57 -3.25 12.55 -3.61
N HIS A 58 -2.32 13.08 -2.81
CA HIS A 58 -1.63 14.33 -3.12
C HIS A 58 -0.27 13.99 -3.74
N LEU A 59 -0.03 14.43 -4.98
CA LEU A 59 1.14 14.07 -5.77
C LEU A 59 1.90 15.33 -6.24
N PRO A 60 3.18 15.19 -6.63
CA PRO A 60 3.92 16.28 -7.28
C PRO A 60 3.29 16.68 -8.63
N PRO A 61 3.55 17.92 -9.11
CA PRO A 61 3.13 18.33 -10.45
C PRO A 61 3.60 17.36 -11.55
N GLY A 62 2.71 17.07 -12.50
CA GLY A 62 2.99 16.17 -13.63
C GLY A 62 2.69 14.69 -13.38
N PHE A 63 2.38 14.30 -12.14
CA PHE A 63 1.94 12.93 -11.82
C PHE A 63 0.42 12.80 -11.94
N SER A 64 -0.03 11.60 -12.30
CA SER A 64 -1.43 11.20 -12.29
C SER A 64 -1.55 9.77 -11.77
N TYR A 65 -2.73 9.40 -11.30
CA TYR A 65 -3.00 8.04 -10.83
C TYR A 65 -4.43 7.63 -11.17
N ARG A 66 -4.64 6.33 -11.14
CA ARG A 66 -5.94 5.67 -11.24
C ARG A 66 -6.02 4.63 -10.13
N SER A 67 -7.04 4.70 -9.28
CA SER A 67 -7.32 3.59 -8.37
C SER A 67 -7.92 2.41 -9.13
N PHE A 68 -7.62 1.20 -8.67
CA PHE A 68 -8.30 -0.01 -9.13
C PHE A 68 -9.62 -0.14 -8.36
N HIS A 69 -9.67 -1.11 -7.46
CA HIS A 69 -10.69 -1.18 -6.43
C HIS A 69 -10.27 -0.31 -5.23
N ASP A 70 -11.21 0.43 -4.65
CA ASP A 70 -11.06 1.03 -3.33
C ASP A 70 -12.02 0.35 -2.35
N THR A 71 -11.63 0.40 -1.08
CA THR A 71 -12.49 0.02 0.05
C THR A 71 -12.81 1.23 0.92
N ASP A 72 -12.47 2.45 0.44
CA ASP A 72 -12.63 3.75 1.11
C ASP A 72 -14.08 4.21 1.22
N VAL A 73 -15.00 3.28 1.06
CA VAL A 73 -16.41 3.56 1.04
C VAL A 73 -17.02 3.14 2.36
N ASP A 74 -17.69 4.10 2.98
CA ASP A 74 -18.46 3.89 4.20
C ASP A 74 -19.33 2.64 4.01
N LEU A 75 -19.04 1.60 4.80
CA LEU A 75 -19.69 0.29 4.73
C LEU A 75 -21.21 0.38 4.98
N THR A 76 -21.71 1.52 5.45
CA THR A 76 -23.13 1.78 5.63
C THR A 76 -23.79 2.42 4.40
N THR A 77 -23.03 3.06 3.51
CA THR A 77 -23.57 3.82 2.38
C THR A 77 -23.12 3.31 1.01
N THR A 78 -22.09 2.47 0.94
CA THR A 78 -21.62 1.91 -0.33
C THR A 78 -21.44 0.41 -0.24
N PRO A 79 -21.95 -0.35 -1.23
CA PRO A 79 -21.76 -1.79 -1.26
C PRO A 79 -20.28 -2.14 -1.39
N PRO A 80 -19.84 -3.25 -0.77
CA PRO A 80 -18.49 -3.74 -0.95
C PRO A 80 -18.25 -4.16 -2.41
N VAL A 81 -17.01 -4.06 -2.86
CA VAL A 81 -16.63 -4.49 -4.21
C VAL A 81 -16.73 -6.01 -4.30
N THR A 82 -17.60 -6.52 -5.17
CA THR A 82 -17.66 -7.94 -5.53
C THR A 82 -16.73 -8.20 -6.72
N LEU A 83 -15.84 -9.18 -6.58
CA LEU A 83 -14.94 -9.64 -7.62
C LEU A 83 -15.68 -10.53 -8.64
N PRO A 84 -15.10 -10.75 -9.84
CA PRO A 84 -15.74 -11.58 -10.87
C PRO A 84 -16.02 -13.03 -10.46
N ASP A 85 -15.31 -13.56 -9.47
CA ASP A 85 -15.53 -14.89 -8.90
C ASP A 85 -16.63 -14.93 -7.82
N GLY A 86 -17.30 -13.79 -7.57
CA GLY A 86 -18.37 -13.65 -6.58
C GLY A 86 -17.86 -13.39 -5.16
N THR A 87 -16.55 -13.40 -4.92
CA THR A 87 -15.99 -13.07 -3.61
C THR A 87 -16.06 -11.57 -3.35
N VAL A 88 -16.17 -11.18 -2.08
CA VAL A 88 -16.08 -9.77 -1.68
C VAL A 88 -14.62 -9.41 -1.50
N LEU A 89 -14.19 -8.29 -2.09
CA LEU A 89 -12.84 -7.77 -1.96
C LEU A 89 -12.55 -7.41 -0.49
N PRO A 90 -11.57 -8.06 0.15
CA PRO A 90 -11.22 -7.72 1.54
C PRO A 90 -10.57 -6.33 1.62
N GLY A 91 -10.65 -5.71 2.80
CA GLY A 91 -9.88 -4.50 3.11
C GLY A 91 -8.39 -4.77 3.32
N ARG A 92 -7.68 -3.79 3.89
CA ARG A 92 -6.26 -3.88 4.28
C ARG A 92 -5.35 -4.47 3.19
N HIS A 93 -5.40 -3.87 2.00
CA HIS A 93 -4.47 -4.18 0.93
C HIS A 93 -3.02 -4.01 1.41
N ASP A 94 -2.19 -4.98 1.08
CA ASP A 94 -0.75 -4.98 1.37
C ASP A 94 0.04 -5.28 0.08
N GLY A 95 1.24 -5.86 0.19
CA GLY A 95 2.13 -6.18 -0.90
C GLY A 95 1.45 -6.87 -2.09
N MET A 96 1.94 -6.56 -3.28
CA MET A 96 1.37 -7.05 -4.54
C MET A 96 2.45 -7.40 -5.57
N GLY A 97 2.11 -8.35 -6.45
CA GLY A 97 2.91 -8.75 -7.60
C GLY A 97 2.13 -8.53 -8.90
N ALA A 98 2.83 -8.07 -9.94
CA ALA A 98 2.28 -7.84 -11.27
C ALA A 98 2.91 -8.81 -12.27
N PHE A 99 2.08 -9.60 -12.94
CA PHE A 99 2.50 -10.65 -13.86
C PHE A 99 1.90 -10.41 -15.25
N PRO A 100 2.71 -10.37 -16.32
CA PRO A 100 2.18 -10.18 -17.65
C PRO A 100 1.29 -11.36 -18.05
N VAL A 101 0.12 -11.07 -18.59
CA VAL A 101 -0.73 -12.10 -19.19
C VAL A 101 -0.07 -12.52 -20.51
N ARG A 102 0.20 -13.82 -20.65
CA ARG A 102 0.63 -14.41 -21.93
C ARG A 102 -0.51 -14.28 -22.93
N THR A 103 -0.47 -13.23 -23.71
CA THR A 103 -1.37 -13.04 -24.84
C THR A 103 -0.68 -13.61 -26.07
N GLY A 104 -1.38 -14.44 -26.84
CA GLY A 104 -0.90 -14.91 -28.14
C GLY A 104 -0.88 -13.74 -29.15
N ARG A 105 -1.52 -13.88 -30.31
CA ARG A 105 -1.66 -12.77 -31.28
C ARG A 105 -2.62 -11.64 -30.84
N SER A 106 -3.11 -11.66 -29.60
CA SER A 106 -4.01 -10.62 -29.08
C SER A 106 -3.23 -9.34 -28.79
N ARG A 107 -3.76 -8.19 -29.23
CA ARG A 107 -3.11 -6.87 -29.13
C ARG A 107 -3.34 -6.16 -27.78
N GLN A 108 -4.13 -6.75 -26.89
CA GLN A 108 -4.42 -6.15 -25.59
C GLN A 108 -3.48 -6.71 -24.53
N HIS A 109 -2.46 -5.93 -24.16
CA HIS A 109 -1.61 -6.25 -23.02
C HIS A 109 -2.44 -6.12 -21.73
N LYS A 110 -2.48 -7.19 -20.95
CA LYS A 110 -3.11 -7.23 -19.63
C LYS A 110 -2.11 -7.74 -18.61
N VAL A 111 -2.38 -7.43 -17.35
CA VAL A 111 -1.52 -7.78 -16.21
C VAL A 111 -2.38 -8.48 -15.17
N TRP A 112 -1.95 -9.65 -14.71
CA TRP A 112 -2.46 -10.25 -13.49
C TRP A 112 -1.85 -9.53 -12.31
N LEU A 113 -2.69 -8.93 -11.48
CA LEU A 113 -2.29 -8.33 -10.23
C LEU A 113 -2.71 -9.25 -9.08
N ILE A 114 -1.74 -9.77 -8.35
CA ILE A 114 -1.95 -10.60 -7.17
C ILE A 114 -1.67 -9.72 -5.96
N ARG A 115 -2.66 -9.48 -5.11
CA ARG A 115 -2.56 -8.56 -3.97
C ARG A 115 -2.83 -9.28 -2.67
N ASN A 116 -1.98 -9.04 -1.68
CA ASN A 116 -2.23 -9.49 -0.32
C ASN A 116 -3.29 -8.63 0.36
N HIS A 117 -4.02 -9.26 1.26
CA HIS A 117 -4.98 -8.65 2.16
C HIS A 117 -4.65 -9.10 3.57
N GLU A 118 -3.97 -8.23 4.31
CA GLU A 118 -3.61 -8.52 5.69
C GLU A 118 -4.80 -8.08 6.55
N VAL A 119 -5.92 -8.80 6.59
CA VAL A 119 -7.02 -8.47 7.52
C VAL A 119 -6.76 -9.18 8.85
N ASN A 120 -6.74 -8.43 9.95
CA ASN A 120 -6.45 -8.97 11.28
C ASN A 120 -7.72 -9.40 12.01
N GLY A 121 -7.58 -10.41 12.87
CA GLY A 121 -8.64 -10.88 13.77
C GLY A 121 -9.64 -11.84 13.10
N PRO A 122 -10.45 -12.54 13.91
CA PRO A 122 -11.43 -13.49 13.39
C PRO A 122 -12.63 -12.77 12.78
N GLY A 123 -13.23 -13.35 11.74
CA GLY A 123 -14.46 -12.84 11.14
C GLY A 123 -14.99 -13.77 10.05
N THR A 124 -15.86 -13.25 9.18
CA THR A 124 -16.36 -14.03 8.04
C THR A 124 -15.20 -14.37 7.11
N PRO A 125 -14.99 -15.65 6.77
CA PRO A 125 -13.80 -16.03 6.05
C PRO A 125 -13.80 -15.46 4.63
N PHE A 126 -12.63 -15.02 4.17
CA PHE A 126 -12.43 -14.62 2.78
C PHE A 126 -12.25 -15.87 1.91
N GLY A 127 -13.08 -15.99 0.88
CA GLY A 127 -13.04 -17.10 -0.07
C GLY A 127 -14.36 -17.22 -0.85
N PRO A 128 -14.41 -18.13 -1.84
CA PRO A 128 -15.66 -18.44 -2.52
C PRO A 128 -16.73 -18.89 -1.52
N ASN A 129 -17.98 -18.53 -1.78
CA ASN A 129 -19.11 -19.07 -1.01
C ASN A 129 -19.15 -20.59 -1.28
N PRO A 130 -19.12 -21.46 -0.26
CA PRO A 130 -18.97 -22.88 -0.49
C PRO A 130 -20.13 -23.45 -1.33
N ALA A 131 -19.86 -23.74 -2.60
CA ALA A 131 -20.77 -24.47 -3.49
C ALA A 131 -20.54 -26.00 -3.40
N GLY A 132 -19.41 -26.40 -2.81
CA GLY A 132 -19.05 -27.78 -2.53
C GLY A 132 -17.97 -27.89 -1.44
N PRO A 133 -17.57 -29.13 -1.08
CA PRO A 133 -16.59 -29.38 -0.02
C PRO A 133 -15.19 -28.82 -0.32
N GLU A 134 -14.85 -28.56 -1.58
CA GLU A 134 -13.55 -27.98 -1.97
C GLU A 134 -13.50 -26.45 -1.80
N ASP A 135 -14.66 -25.80 -1.67
CA ASP A 135 -14.77 -24.35 -1.52
C ASP A 135 -14.91 -23.93 -0.04
N VAL A 136 -14.78 -24.87 0.89
CA VAL A 136 -14.83 -24.60 2.33
C VAL A 136 -13.48 -24.02 2.77
N PRO A 137 -13.43 -22.79 3.31
CA PRO A 137 -12.20 -22.23 3.84
C PRO A 137 -11.58 -23.14 4.91
N TYR A 138 -10.28 -23.37 4.82
CA TYR A 138 -9.56 -24.20 5.80
C TYR A 138 -9.72 -23.67 7.23
N ASP A 139 -9.61 -22.35 7.41
CA ASP A 139 -9.93 -21.65 8.63
C ASP A 139 -11.25 -20.89 8.43
N SER A 140 -12.28 -21.29 9.18
CA SER A 140 -13.62 -20.70 9.12
C SER A 140 -13.69 -19.27 9.67
N SER A 141 -12.58 -18.72 10.14
CA SER A 141 -12.46 -17.37 10.69
C SER A 141 -11.42 -16.48 10.02
N THR A 142 -10.74 -16.95 8.96
CA THR A 142 -9.65 -16.22 8.31
C THR A 142 -10.14 -15.15 7.34
N GLN A 143 -9.88 -13.88 7.64
CA GLN A 143 -10.28 -12.76 6.79
C GLN A 143 -9.19 -12.31 5.82
N GLY A 144 -7.95 -12.74 6.04
CA GLY A 144 -6.81 -12.40 5.20
C GLY A 144 -6.65 -13.38 4.04
N GLY A 145 -5.91 -12.96 3.00
CA GLY A 145 -5.67 -13.81 1.84
C GLY A 145 -5.11 -13.02 0.66
N THR A 146 -5.37 -13.51 -0.55
CA THR A 146 -4.95 -12.83 -1.78
C THR A 146 -6.10 -12.70 -2.77
N THR A 147 -6.12 -11.58 -3.50
CA THR A 147 -7.02 -11.39 -4.64
C THR A 147 -6.22 -11.38 -5.93
N THR A 148 -6.76 -12.00 -6.97
CA THR A 148 -6.18 -11.99 -8.32
C THR A 148 -7.10 -11.21 -9.24
N THR A 149 -6.63 -10.08 -9.74
CA THR A 149 -7.40 -9.21 -10.63
C THR A 149 -6.70 -9.04 -11.97
N LEU A 150 -7.46 -9.06 -13.06
CA LEU A 150 -6.95 -8.77 -14.39
C LEU A 150 -7.03 -7.26 -14.65
N VAL A 151 -5.91 -6.63 -14.96
CA VAL A 151 -5.83 -5.18 -15.16
C VAL A 151 -5.38 -4.85 -16.58
N THR A 152 -5.96 -3.81 -17.19
CA THR A 152 -5.47 -3.25 -18.46
C THR A 152 -4.21 -2.41 -18.24
N THR A 153 -3.46 -2.11 -19.30
CA THR A 153 -2.30 -1.18 -19.23
C THR A 153 -2.69 0.26 -18.89
N ARG A 154 -3.99 0.56 -18.83
CA ARG A 154 -4.53 1.85 -18.39
C ARG A 154 -5.05 1.82 -16.95
N GLY A 155 -4.94 0.68 -16.26
CA GLY A 155 -5.36 0.54 -14.87
C GLY A 155 -6.86 0.32 -14.69
N GLU A 156 -7.54 -0.23 -15.69
CA GLU A 156 -8.94 -0.67 -15.56
C GLU A 156 -8.98 -2.11 -15.09
N VAL A 157 -9.90 -2.40 -14.17
CA VAL A 157 -10.18 -3.71 -13.58
C VAL A 157 -11.57 -4.20 -13.96
#